data_AF-A0A8T2ICI6-F1
#
_entry.id   AF-A0A8T2ICI6-F1
#
_cell.length_a   1.000
_cell.length_b   1.000
_cell.length_c   1.000
_cell.angle_alpha   90.00
_cell.angle_beta   90.00
_cell.angle_gamma   90.00
#
_symmetry.space_group_name_H-M   'P 1'
#
loop_
_entity.id
_entity.type
_entity.pdbx_description
1 polymer ?
#
loop_
_entity_poly.entity_id
_entity_poly.type
_entity_poly.pdbx_seq_one_letter_code
_entity_poly.pdbx_strand_id
1 'polypeptide(L)'
;MLPAPGLVSLSLAFLLIPPFTVTFQVQSDTLEVVVVVGSDAVLPCTLSPPSSADRLEIRWFYNLFHTVLYLLKNGREDRQQQSVQYRNRAWVRSGPKTGN
;
A
#
# COMPACT_ATOMS: atom_id res chain seq x y z
N MET A 1 9.30 -37.46 -24.75
CA MET A 1 10.49 -36.68 -24.32
C MET A 1 10.30 -36.38 -22.84
N LEU A 2 10.96 -37.12 -21.95
CA LEU A 2 10.80 -37.00 -20.49
C LEU A 2 11.55 -35.74 -20.01
N PRO A 3 10.98 -34.88 -19.15
CA PRO A 3 11.71 -33.77 -18.57
C PRO A 3 12.87 -34.29 -17.71
N ALA A 4 14.02 -33.64 -17.77
CA ALA A 4 15.21 -34.04 -17.03
C ALA A 4 14.91 -34.07 -15.51
N PRO A 5 15.40 -35.09 -14.77
CA PRO A 5 15.08 -35.31 -13.35
C PRO A 5 15.44 -34.13 -12.43
N GLY A 6 16.38 -33.27 -12.84
CA GLY A 6 16.74 -32.05 -12.10
C GLY A 6 15.61 -31.01 -12.06
N LEU A 7 14.83 -30.86 -13.14
CA LEU A 7 13.72 -29.89 -13.19
C LEU A 7 12.55 -30.31 -12.31
N VAL A 8 12.30 -31.62 -12.22
CA VAL A 8 11.25 -32.21 -11.37
C VAL A 8 11.60 -32.07 -9.89
N SER A 9 12.87 -32.23 -9.53
CA SER A 9 13.35 -32.04 -8.15
C SER A 9 13.24 -30.57 -7.70
N LEU A 10 13.61 -29.62 -8.56
CA LEU A 10 13.51 -28.18 -8.29
C LEU A 10 12.06 -27.70 -8.16
N SER A 11 11.14 -28.18 -9.01
CA SER A 11 9.72 -27.82 -8.91
C SER A 11 9.07 -28.37 -7.64
N LEU A 12 9.45 -29.58 -7.21
CA LEU A 12 8.97 -30.17 -5.95
C LEU A 12 9.50 -29.41 -4.73
N ALA A 13 10.77 -28.98 -4.76
CA ALA A 13 11.38 -28.16 -3.72
C ALA A 13 10.70 -26.78 -3.58
N PHE A 14 10.27 -26.17 -4.69
CA PHE A 14 9.56 -24.89 -4.68
C PHE A 14 8.17 -24.98 -4.03
N LEU A 15 7.46 -26.10 -4.20
CA LEU A 15 6.16 -26.37 -3.57
C LEU A 15 6.26 -26.66 -2.06
N LEU A 16 7.45 -27.03 -1.57
CA LEU A 16 7.73 -27.29 -0.15
C LEU A 16 8.07 -26.01 0.63
N ILE A 17 8.29 -24.87 -0.04
CA ILE A 17 8.48 -23.58 0.62
C ILE A 17 7.10 -23.00 0.94
N PRO A 18 6.73 -22.82 2.21
CA PRO A 18 5.46 -22.17 2.54
C PRO A 18 5.46 -20.76 1.94
N PRO A 19 4.37 -20.32 1.27
CA PRO A 19 4.29 -18.96 0.79
C PRO A 19 4.46 -18.03 1.98
N PHE A 20 5.44 -17.12 1.91
CA PHE A 20 5.60 -16.08 2.91
C PHE A 20 4.32 -15.24 2.96
N THR A 21 3.50 -15.47 3.97
CA THR A 21 2.31 -14.68 4.25
C THR A 21 2.67 -13.65 5.29
N VAL A 22 2.43 -12.39 4.97
CA VAL A 22 2.61 -11.27 5.91
C VAL A 22 1.21 -10.83 6.33
N THR A 23 0.98 -10.75 7.63
CA THR A 23 -0.26 -10.24 8.19
C THR A 23 -0.01 -8.87 8.79
N PHE A 24 -0.88 -7.91 8.46
CA PHE A 24 -0.84 -6.57 9.00
C PHE A 24 -2.26 -6.01 9.04
N GLN A 25 -2.47 -5.02 9.90
CA GLN A 25 -3.69 -4.23 9.96
C GLN A 25 -3.36 -2.78 9.63
N VAL A 26 -4.30 -2.10 8.97
CA VAL A 26 -4.27 -0.65 8.80
C VAL A 26 -5.10 -0.04 9.92
N GLN A 27 -4.49 0.82 10.71
CA GLN A 27 -5.12 1.47 11.85
C GLN A 27 -5.05 2.99 11.70
N SER A 28 -6.05 3.68 12.24
CA SER A 28 -6.03 5.13 12.40
C SER A 28 -6.31 5.42 13.87
N ASP A 29 -5.42 6.20 14.49
CA ASP A 29 -5.59 6.64 15.87
C ASP A 29 -6.62 7.79 15.99
N THR A 30 -7.09 8.31 14.85
CA THR A 30 -7.98 9.47 14.78
C THR A 30 -9.29 9.10 14.09
N LEU A 31 -10.41 9.39 14.77
CA LEU A 31 -11.76 9.18 14.23
C LEU A 31 -12.21 10.31 13.30
N GLU A 32 -11.76 11.54 13.56
CA GLU A 32 -12.13 12.73 12.80
C GLU A 32 -10.97 13.73 12.73
N VAL A 33 -10.77 14.32 11.56
CA VAL A 33 -9.73 15.33 11.33
C VAL A 33 -10.40 16.67 11.06
N VAL A 34 -10.22 17.63 11.98
CA VAL A 34 -10.75 18.99 11.86
C VAL A 34 -9.64 19.94 11.43
N VAL A 35 -9.89 20.69 10.35
CA VAL A 35 -8.93 21.67 9.80
C VAL A 35 -9.62 22.95 9.34
N VAL A 36 -8.85 24.03 9.27
CA VAL A 36 -9.30 25.30 8.70
C VAL A 36 -9.29 25.22 7.18
N VAL A 37 -10.31 25.79 6.54
CA VAL A 37 -10.41 25.87 5.08
C VAL A 37 -9.18 26.58 4.50
N GLY A 38 -8.59 26.00 3.45
CA GLY A 38 -7.37 26.52 2.81
C GLY A 38 -6.07 26.05 3.46
N SER A 39 -6.13 25.35 4.61
CA SER A 39 -4.98 24.66 5.20
C SER A 39 -4.89 23.21 4.74
N ASP A 40 -3.73 22.59 4.97
CA ASP A 40 -3.52 21.17 4.72
C ASP A 40 -4.18 20.30 5.80
N ALA A 41 -4.73 19.17 5.38
CA ALA A 41 -5.23 18.12 6.28
C ALA A 41 -4.32 16.90 6.25
N VAL A 42 -4.05 16.34 7.43
CA VAL A 42 -3.27 15.11 7.58
C VAL A 42 -4.23 13.99 7.95
N LEU A 43 -4.30 12.95 7.12
CA LEU A 43 -5.08 11.76 7.37
C LEU A 43 -4.14 10.65 7.88
N PRO A 44 -4.07 10.40 9.20
CA PRO A 44 -3.15 9.40 9.76
C PRO A 44 -3.61 7.98 9.41
N CYS A 45 -2.68 7.15 8.97
CA CYS A 45 -2.85 5.71 8.80
C CYS A 45 -1.51 5.02 9.11
N THR A 46 -1.52 4.02 9.98
CA THR A 46 -0.34 3.26 10.40
C THR A 46 -0.54 1.77 10.17
N LEU A 47 0.57 1.04 10.05
CA LEU A 47 0.56 -0.42 9.98
C LEU A 47 0.78 -1.01 11.36
N SER A 48 -0.03 -2.02 11.72
CA SER A 48 0.14 -2.79 12.94
C SER A 48 0.33 -4.27 12.62
N PRO A 49 1.46 -4.89 13.05
CA PRO A 49 2.61 -4.26 13.71
C PRO A 49 3.37 -3.30 12.78
N PRO A 50 4.13 -2.32 13.34
CA PRO A 50 4.92 -1.39 12.55
C PRO A 50 5.87 -2.12 11.59
N SER A 51 5.72 -1.85 10.29
CA SER A 51 6.48 -2.52 9.23
C SER A 51 6.58 -1.64 7.99
N SER A 52 7.54 -1.91 7.10
CA SER A 52 7.70 -1.13 5.87
C SER A 52 6.53 -1.36 4.91
N ALA A 53 5.96 -0.26 4.41
CA ALA A 53 4.92 -0.24 3.39
C ALA A 53 5.50 -0.11 1.96
N ASP A 54 6.82 -0.16 1.76
CA ASP A 54 7.47 0.05 0.45
C ASP A 54 7.01 -0.93 -0.63
N ARG A 55 6.65 -2.15 -0.21
CA ARG A 55 6.18 -3.23 -1.08
C ARG A 55 4.65 -3.30 -1.18
N LEU A 56 3.94 -2.39 -0.53
CA LEU A 56 2.49 -2.32 -0.53
C LEU A 56 2.03 -1.25 -1.52
N GLU A 57 0.80 -1.41 -2.00
CA GLU A 57 0.08 -0.32 -2.62
C GLU A 57 -0.57 0.52 -1.52
N ILE A 58 -0.34 1.84 -1.55
CA ILE A 58 -0.91 2.76 -0.56
C ILE A 58 -1.94 3.62 -1.26
N ARG A 59 -3.17 3.61 -0.75
CA ARG A 59 -4.31 4.25 -1.40
C ARG A 59 -5.18 4.96 -0.39
N TRP A 60 -5.40 6.26 -0.61
CA TRP A 60 -6.48 7.02 0.03
C TRP A 60 -7.62 7.17 -0.96
N PHE A 61 -8.84 6.91 -0.51
CA PHE A 61 -10.04 7.01 -1.33
C PHE A 61 -11.20 7.58 -0.53
N TYR A 62 -12.13 8.25 -1.23
CA TYR A 62 -13.39 8.69 -0.67
C TYR A 62 -14.47 7.67 -1.04
N ASN A 63 -15.16 7.15 -0.02
CA ASN A 63 -16.26 6.17 -0.06
C ASN A 63 -15.99 4.93 -0.93
N LEU A 64 -15.64 3.80 -0.28
CA LEU A 64 -15.50 2.46 -0.88
C LEU A 64 -14.83 2.41 -2.27
N PHE A 65 -13.61 2.92 -2.38
CA PHE A 65 -12.72 2.81 -3.55
C PHE A 65 -13.12 3.56 -4.84
N HIS A 66 -14.23 4.30 -4.87
CA HIS A 66 -14.69 4.95 -6.11
C HIS A 66 -13.89 6.20 -6.48
N THR A 67 -13.49 7.00 -5.49
CA THR A 67 -12.78 8.26 -5.72
C THR A 67 -11.38 8.18 -5.14
N VAL A 68 -10.37 8.07 -5.99
CA VAL A 68 -8.97 7.93 -5.55
C VAL A 68 -8.39 9.32 -5.28
N LEU A 69 -8.04 9.60 -4.03
CA LEU A 69 -7.42 10.86 -3.61
C LEU A 69 -5.92 10.82 -3.87
N TYR A 70 -5.29 9.72 -3.48
CA TYR A 70 -3.86 9.49 -3.63
C TYR A 70 -3.59 8.01 -3.83
N LEU A 71 -2.60 7.71 -4.68
CA LEU A 71 -2.18 6.35 -4.97
C LEU A 71 -0.67 6.28 -5.13
N LEU A 72 -0.04 5.43 -4.31
CA LEU A 72 1.34 4.99 -4.47
C LEU A 72 1.33 3.51 -4.86
N LYS A 73 1.83 3.21 -6.05
CA LYS A 73 1.90 1.85 -6.59
C LYS A 73 3.29 1.60 -7.16
N ASN A 74 3.87 0.45 -6.84
CA ASN A 74 5.23 0.08 -7.26
C ASN A 74 6.27 1.14 -6.85
N GLY A 75 6.10 1.74 -5.67
CA GLY A 75 6.99 2.78 -5.13
C GLY A 75 6.90 4.14 -5.84
N ARG A 76 5.90 4.36 -6.70
CA ARG A 76 5.71 5.63 -7.43
C ARG A 76 4.28 6.14 -7.31
N GLU A 77 4.12 7.45 -7.31
CA GLU A 77 2.79 8.07 -7.32
C GLU A 77 2.13 7.86 -8.68
N ASP A 78 0.95 7.26 -8.68
CA ASP A 78 0.13 7.08 -9.88
C ASP A 78 -0.95 8.17 -9.94
N ARG A 79 -0.62 9.26 -10.64
CA ARG A 79 -1.52 10.40 -10.86
C ARG A 79 -2.61 10.12 -11.88
N GLN A 80 -2.49 9.08 -12.69
CA GLN A 80 -3.45 8.79 -13.75
C GLN A 80 -4.74 8.25 -13.16
N GLN A 81 -4.64 7.43 -12.11
CA GLN A 81 -5.79 6.85 -11.42
C GLN A 81 -6.42 7.80 -10.39
N GLN A 82 -5.73 8.86 -9.97
CA GLN A 82 -6.29 9.87 -9.07
C GLN A 82 -7.43 10.66 -9.74
N SER A 83 -8.49 10.90 -8.98
CA SER A 83 -9.60 11.74 -9.42
C SER A 83 -9.15 13.19 -9.57
N VAL A 84 -9.65 13.87 -10.61
CA VAL A 84 -9.20 15.22 -11.02
C VAL A 84 -9.31 16.25 -9.89
N GLN A 85 -10.26 16.07 -8.96
CA GLN A 85 -10.50 16.96 -7.82
C GLN A 85 -9.36 16.94 -6.79
N TYR A 86 -8.56 15.87 -6.74
CA TYR A 86 -7.50 15.64 -5.75
C TYR A 86 -6.09 15.57 -6.35
N ARG A 87 -5.99 15.46 -7.67
CA ARG A 87 -4.71 15.40 -8.37
C ARG A 87 -3.82 16.60 -7.99
N ASN A 88 -2.57 16.30 -7.63
CA ASN A 88 -1.55 17.29 -7.18
C ASN A 88 -1.89 18.03 -5.87
N ARG A 89 -2.84 17.54 -5.06
CA ARG A 89 -3.24 18.16 -3.79
C ARG A 89 -2.93 17.29 -2.57
N ALA A 90 -2.41 16.09 -2.77
CA ALA A 90 -2.10 15.13 -1.73
C ALA A 90 -0.70 14.55 -1.92
N TRP A 91 -0.01 14.28 -0.81
CA TRP A 91 1.29 13.64 -0.78
C TRP A 91 1.46 12.85 0.52
N VAL A 92 2.42 11.92 0.52
CA VAL A 92 2.78 11.16 1.73
C VAL A 92 3.75 11.99 2.57
N ARG A 93 3.46 12.14 3.87
CA ARG A 93 4.27 12.94 4.81
C ARG A 93 5.51 12.19 5.34
N SER A 94 5.33 10.99 5.91
CA SER A 94 6.41 10.23 6.58
C SER A 94 7.15 9.23 5.66
N GLY A 95 6.66 9.04 4.44
CA GLY A 95 7.15 8.06 3.48
C GLY A 95 6.75 6.60 3.81
N PRO A 96 6.80 5.68 2.83
CA PRO A 96 6.39 4.28 3.02
C PRO A 96 7.36 3.44 3.86
N LYS A 97 8.57 3.92 4.15
CA LYS A 97 9.63 3.14 4.80
C LYS A 97 9.40 2.89 6.29
N THR A 98 8.72 3.80 6.98
CA THR A 98 8.58 3.78 8.44
C THR A 98 7.35 3.04 8.94
N GLY A 99 6.31 2.86 8.11
CA GLY A 99 5.06 2.20 8.52
C GLY A 99 4.26 2.94 9.60
N ASN A 100 4.69 4.15 9.94
CA ASN A 100 4.22 5.01 11.01
C ASN A 100 4.15 6.46 10.49
#